data_AF-A0A7S4HYA3-F1
#
_entry.id   AF-A0A7S4HYA3-F1
#
_cell.length_a   1.000
_cell.length_b   1.000
_cell.length_c   1.000
_cell.angle_alpha   90.00
_cell.angle_beta   90.00
_cell.angle_gamma   90.00
#
_symmetry.space_group_name_H-M   'P 1'
#
loop_
_entity.id
_entity.type
_entity.pdbx_description
1 polymer ?
#
loop_
_entity_poly.entity_id
_entity_poly.type
_entity_poly.pdbx_seq_one_letter_code
_entity_poly.pdbx_strand_id
1 'polypeptide(L)'
;WRSSPSETEGYPYQENYQKYSQRSSLYNIAIVADMDKSSKDENFWRSSIIYGALERDRMGKYSVQWTRERIIKSQLNEGGRSMELSDLCNFQDQLYSFDDRTGMVVIIEEDIAYPVALLMDGDGKKDKGFKGEWCSVKDGKLYIGGMGKEWTDQQGNFVNNNPLWVKTIESSGAVSHYDWYYNYNAMKETAGVKSPGYILNEAAVWIPSEKRWVFLPRRVSKEKYDAKQDEYRCSNIGIAASDDFRVLDLVTDVGVCTY
;
A
#
# COMPACT_ATOMS: atom_id res chain seq x y z
N TRP A 1 3.66 15.11 -23.88
CA TRP A 1 3.48 13.73 -23.36
C TRP A 1 3.96 12.69 -24.37
N ARG A 2 5.26 12.67 -24.65
CA ARG A 2 5.98 11.57 -25.32
C ARG A 2 7.43 11.65 -24.88
N SER A 3 7.76 10.96 -23.79
CA SER A 3 9.14 10.60 -23.48
C SER A 3 9.24 9.09 -23.71
N SER A 4 10.04 8.72 -24.70
CA SER A 4 10.49 7.34 -24.86
C SER A 4 11.42 7.02 -23.68
N PRO A 5 11.14 6.00 -22.84
CA PRO A 5 12.05 5.64 -21.76
C PRO A 5 13.30 5.01 -22.36
N SER A 6 14.48 5.51 -21.97
CA SER A 6 15.76 4.85 -22.19
C SER A 6 15.80 3.52 -21.45
N GLU A 7 16.30 2.48 -22.10
CA GLU A 7 16.21 1.05 -21.72
C GLU A 7 17.00 0.61 -20.46
N THR A 8 17.30 1.49 -19.49
CA THR A 8 18.09 1.10 -18.30
C THR A 8 17.70 1.72 -16.96
N GLU A 9 16.50 2.29 -16.80
CA GLU A 9 15.98 2.74 -15.48
C GLU A 9 15.11 1.66 -14.78
N GLY A 10 15.54 0.40 -14.81
CA GLY A 10 14.91 -0.68 -14.03
C GLY A 10 15.47 -0.74 -12.60
N TYR A 11 14.72 -1.28 -11.65
CA TYR A 11 15.28 -1.62 -10.34
C TYR A 11 16.40 -2.66 -10.56
N PRO A 12 17.68 -2.33 -10.31
CA PRO A 12 18.69 -3.36 -10.30
C PRO A 12 18.29 -4.35 -9.21
N TYR A 13 18.37 -5.65 -9.49
CA TYR A 13 17.99 -6.74 -8.56
C TYR A 13 16.49 -7.06 -8.41
N GLN A 14 15.63 -6.66 -9.37
CA GLN A 14 14.24 -7.12 -9.40
C GLN A 14 13.82 -7.49 -10.83
N GLU A 15 14.15 -8.72 -11.24
CA GLU A 15 13.87 -9.22 -12.59
C GLU A 15 12.38 -9.14 -12.94
N ASN A 16 11.49 -9.32 -11.95
CA ASN A 16 10.05 -9.23 -12.13
C ASN A 16 9.58 -7.85 -12.67
N TYR A 17 10.28 -6.76 -12.34
CA TYR A 17 9.94 -5.42 -12.86
C TYR A 17 10.41 -5.21 -14.31
N GLN A 18 11.28 -6.08 -14.81
CA GLN A 18 11.75 -6.07 -16.20
C GLN A 18 11.05 -7.13 -17.06
N LYS A 19 10.28 -8.03 -16.42
CA LYS A 19 9.55 -9.13 -17.07
C LYS A 19 8.53 -8.67 -18.11
N TYR A 20 7.93 -7.50 -17.89
CA TYR A 20 6.90 -6.96 -18.78
C TYR A 20 7.37 -5.66 -19.42
N SER A 21 6.91 -5.41 -20.65
CA SER A 21 7.20 -4.19 -21.41
C SER A 21 5.91 -3.55 -21.91
N GLN A 22 6.00 -2.37 -22.52
CA GLN A 22 4.85 -1.74 -23.19
C GLN A 22 4.24 -2.58 -24.33
N ARG A 23 4.97 -3.61 -24.82
CA ARG A 23 4.49 -4.55 -25.83
C ARG A 23 3.83 -5.79 -25.24
N SER A 24 3.94 -6.00 -23.93
CA SER A 24 3.31 -7.14 -23.25
C SER A 24 1.78 -7.00 -23.32
N SER A 25 1.11 -8.10 -23.64
CA SER A 25 -0.34 -8.20 -23.67
C SER A 25 -0.89 -9.14 -22.59
N LEU A 26 -0.02 -9.78 -21.81
CA LEU A 26 -0.39 -10.72 -20.75
C LEU A 26 0.51 -10.47 -19.54
N TYR A 27 -0.11 -10.27 -18.38
CA TYR A 27 0.56 -9.98 -17.12
C TYR A 27 0.05 -10.95 -16.06
N ASN A 28 0.94 -11.67 -15.39
CA ASN A 28 0.55 -12.44 -14.21
C ASN A 28 0.29 -11.48 -13.07
N ILE A 29 -0.84 -11.66 -12.39
CA ILE A 29 -1.27 -10.83 -11.27
C ILE A 29 -1.63 -11.72 -10.08
N ALA A 30 -1.59 -11.14 -8.90
CA ALA A 30 -2.13 -11.73 -7.69
C ALA A 30 -2.83 -10.64 -6.88
N ILE A 31 -3.86 -11.04 -6.13
CA ILE A 31 -4.52 -10.20 -5.14
C ILE A 31 -4.56 -10.94 -3.81
N VAL A 32 -4.43 -10.22 -2.72
CA VAL A 32 -4.48 -10.74 -1.36
C VAL A 32 -5.68 -10.15 -0.62
N ALA A 33 -6.28 -10.94 0.27
CA ALA A 33 -7.46 -10.52 1.02
C ALA A 33 -7.09 -10.05 2.42
N ASP A 34 -7.61 -8.89 2.79
CA ASP A 34 -7.88 -8.56 4.18
C ASP A 34 -9.33 -8.96 4.51
N MET A 35 -9.52 -9.80 5.53
CA MET A 35 -10.83 -10.26 5.98
C MET A 35 -11.25 -9.64 7.32
N ASP A 36 -10.53 -8.61 7.77
CA ASP A 36 -10.69 -8.01 9.10
C ASP A 36 -10.69 -9.11 10.19
N LYS A 37 -11.63 -9.00 11.14
CA LYS A 37 -11.86 -9.97 12.22
C LYS A 37 -12.28 -11.35 11.72
N SER A 38 -12.75 -11.48 10.48
CA SER A 38 -13.15 -12.76 9.88
C SER A 38 -11.94 -13.59 9.43
N SER A 39 -10.73 -13.04 9.54
CA SER A 39 -9.46 -13.79 9.39
C SER A 39 -9.31 -14.89 10.45
N LYS A 40 -9.93 -14.74 11.62
CA LYS A 40 -9.80 -15.67 12.74
C LYS A 40 -10.55 -16.99 12.49
N ASP A 41 -9.83 -18.08 12.65
CA ASP A 41 -10.33 -19.45 12.75
C ASP A 41 -10.11 -19.98 14.19
N GLU A 42 -10.29 -21.28 14.45
CA GLU A 42 -10.18 -21.84 15.81
C GLU A 42 -8.87 -21.47 16.53
N ASN A 43 -7.73 -21.83 15.92
CA ASN A 43 -6.39 -21.69 16.53
C ASN A 43 -5.38 -21.02 15.58
N PHE A 44 -5.85 -20.39 14.51
CA PHE A 44 -5.03 -19.70 13.52
C PHE A 44 -5.82 -18.57 12.88
N TRP A 45 -5.11 -17.68 12.19
CA TRP A 45 -5.67 -16.66 11.32
C TRP A 45 -5.32 -17.00 9.89
N ARG A 46 -6.16 -16.57 8.95
CA ARG A 46 -5.98 -16.85 7.53
C ARG A 46 -6.24 -15.62 6.68
N SER A 47 -5.59 -15.60 5.52
CA SER A 47 -5.90 -14.75 4.38
C SER A 47 -6.06 -15.64 3.14
N SER A 48 -6.57 -15.07 2.04
CA SER A 48 -6.63 -15.71 0.73
C SER A 48 -5.79 -14.94 -0.27
N ILE A 49 -5.03 -15.65 -1.09
CA ILE A 49 -4.33 -15.10 -2.26
C ILE A 49 -4.90 -15.75 -3.52
N ILE A 50 -5.30 -14.91 -4.48
CA ILE A 50 -5.85 -15.34 -5.76
C ILE A 50 -4.87 -14.94 -6.87
N TYR A 51 -4.39 -15.92 -7.61
CA TYR A 51 -3.52 -15.74 -8.77
C TYR A 51 -4.34 -15.69 -10.05
N GLY A 52 -3.91 -14.88 -11.00
CA GLY A 52 -4.56 -14.78 -12.29
C GLY A 52 -3.68 -14.12 -13.34
N ALA A 53 -4.31 -13.75 -14.45
CA ALA A 53 -3.70 -13.00 -15.52
C ALA A 53 -4.57 -11.82 -15.93
N LEU A 54 -3.92 -10.69 -16.17
CA LEU A 54 -4.47 -9.51 -16.82
C LEU A 54 -4.08 -9.57 -18.30
N GLU A 55 -5.05 -9.62 -19.19
CA GLU A 55 -4.83 -9.65 -20.64
C GLU A 55 -5.26 -8.32 -21.26
N ARG A 56 -4.42 -7.76 -22.13
CA ARG A 56 -4.68 -6.54 -22.88
C ARG A 56 -4.94 -6.88 -24.34
N ASP A 57 -6.13 -6.55 -24.83
CA ASP A 57 -6.48 -6.76 -26.23
C ASP A 57 -5.80 -5.74 -27.17
N ARG A 58 -5.96 -5.94 -28.48
CA ARG A 58 -5.40 -5.04 -29.51
C ARG A 58 -6.00 -3.63 -29.49
N MET A 59 -7.17 -3.45 -28.89
CA MET A 59 -7.84 -2.16 -28.71
C MET A 59 -7.43 -1.47 -27.41
N GLY A 60 -6.62 -2.12 -26.58
CA GLY A 60 -6.15 -1.61 -25.30
C GLY A 60 -7.12 -1.83 -24.13
N LYS A 61 -8.17 -2.66 -24.30
CA LYS A 61 -9.04 -3.07 -23.19
C LYS A 61 -8.37 -4.17 -22.39
N TYR A 62 -8.65 -4.19 -21.10
CA TYR A 62 -8.14 -5.20 -20.19
C TYR A 62 -9.24 -6.18 -19.76
N SER A 63 -8.89 -7.45 -19.64
CA SER A 63 -9.70 -8.50 -19.03
C SER A 63 -8.89 -9.24 -17.98
N VAL A 64 -9.57 -9.81 -16.99
CA VAL A 64 -8.94 -10.56 -15.90
C VAL A 64 -9.42 -12.01 -15.92
N GLN A 65 -8.50 -12.95 -15.78
CA GLN A 65 -8.79 -14.36 -15.63
C GLN A 65 -8.16 -14.87 -14.33
N TRP A 66 -8.99 -15.34 -13.39
CA TRP A 66 -8.53 -15.95 -12.15
C TRP A 66 -8.29 -17.44 -12.33
N THR A 67 -7.23 -17.95 -11.72
CA THR A 67 -6.76 -19.33 -11.96
C THR A 67 -6.73 -20.17 -10.71
N ARG A 68 -6.16 -19.64 -9.62
CA ARG A 68 -5.85 -20.41 -8.42
C ARG A 68 -6.02 -19.55 -7.19
N GLU A 69 -6.83 -20.03 -6.26
CA GLU A 69 -6.96 -19.48 -4.91
C GLU A 69 -6.16 -20.34 -3.93
N ARG A 70 -5.49 -19.69 -2.96
CA ARG A 70 -4.79 -20.35 -1.85
C ARG A 70 -5.08 -19.66 -0.54
N ILE A 71 -5.26 -20.47 0.49
CA ILE A 71 -5.40 -19.99 1.87
C ILE A 71 -4.02 -20.00 2.49
N ILE A 72 -3.58 -18.84 2.96
CA ILE A 72 -2.35 -18.66 3.74
C ILE A 72 -2.71 -18.47 5.21
N LYS A 73 -1.91 -19.04 6.11
CA LYS A 73 -2.25 -19.14 7.54
C LYS A 73 -1.10 -18.70 8.44
N SER A 74 -1.42 -18.18 9.61
CA SER A 74 -0.47 -17.94 10.70
C SER A 74 -1.11 -18.19 12.06
N GLN A 75 -0.31 -18.64 13.03
CA GLN A 75 -0.72 -18.71 14.44
C GLN A 75 -0.27 -17.47 15.24
N LEU A 76 0.63 -16.67 14.68
CA LEU A 76 1.09 -15.43 15.29
C LEU A 76 -0.03 -14.39 15.23
N ASN A 77 -0.24 -13.65 16.32
CA ASN A 77 -1.28 -12.62 16.41
C ASN A 77 -0.94 -11.57 17.45
N GLU A 78 -1.60 -10.42 17.34
CA GLU A 78 -1.58 -9.35 18.32
C GLU A 78 -3.02 -9.07 18.76
N GLY A 79 -3.30 -9.21 20.06
CA GLY A 79 -4.64 -8.96 20.60
C GLY A 79 -5.74 -9.84 19.97
N GLY A 80 -5.39 -11.03 19.49
CA GLY A 80 -6.33 -11.95 18.84
C GLY A 80 -6.69 -11.60 17.39
N ARG A 81 -5.89 -10.76 16.72
CA ARG A 81 -6.03 -10.41 15.29
C ARG A 81 -4.71 -10.63 14.54
N SER A 82 -4.80 -11.08 13.29
CA SER A 82 -3.65 -11.36 12.41
C SER A 82 -4.14 -11.68 10.99
N MET A 83 -3.23 -11.76 10.03
CA MET A 83 -3.49 -12.06 8.61
C MET A 83 -4.48 -11.10 7.96
N GLU A 84 -4.53 -9.85 8.45
CA GLU A 84 -5.24 -8.74 7.82
C GLU A 84 -4.25 -8.06 6.88
N LEU A 85 -4.06 -8.70 5.73
CA LEU A 85 -2.99 -8.39 4.79
C LEU A 85 -3.39 -7.24 3.87
N SER A 86 -2.79 -6.06 4.10
CA SER A 86 -3.32 -4.81 3.53
C SER A 86 -2.74 -4.41 2.18
N ASP A 87 -1.64 -5.02 1.73
CA ASP A 87 -1.12 -4.81 0.36
C ASP A 87 -0.19 -5.95 -0.07
N LEU A 88 0.24 -5.93 -1.34
CA LEU A 88 1.07 -6.93 -1.98
C LEU A 88 2.16 -6.27 -2.85
N CYS A 89 3.43 -6.50 -2.52
CA CYS A 89 4.58 -5.99 -3.29
C CYS A 89 5.46 -7.12 -3.81
N ASN A 90 6.04 -6.94 -4.99
CA ASN A 90 7.20 -7.75 -5.37
C ASN A 90 8.46 -7.01 -4.92
N PHE A 91 9.32 -7.65 -4.14
CA PHE A 91 10.60 -7.09 -3.72
C PHE A 91 11.64 -8.20 -3.71
N GLN A 92 12.80 -7.97 -4.34
CA GLN A 92 13.84 -9.00 -4.51
C GLN A 92 13.31 -10.32 -5.10
N ASP A 93 12.43 -10.21 -6.08
CA ASP A 93 11.81 -11.34 -6.76
C ASP A 93 10.98 -12.28 -5.89
N GLN A 94 10.65 -11.83 -4.67
CA GLN A 94 9.75 -12.49 -3.74
C GLN A 94 8.48 -11.65 -3.54
N LEU A 95 7.39 -12.32 -3.18
CA LEU A 95 6.09 -11.69 -2.99
C LEU A 95 5.91 -11.34 -1.51
N TYR A 96 5.95 -10.06 -1.20
CA TYR A 96 5.81 -9.53 0.15
C TYR A 96 4.37 -9.08 0.43
N SER A 97 3.92 -9.31 1.66
CA SER A 97 2.74 -8.69 2.25
C SER A 97 3.01 -8.36 3.71
N PHE A 98 2.07 -7.71 4.39
CA PHE A 98 2.21 -7.35 5.79
C PHE A 98 0.84 -7.29 6.46
N ASP A 99 0.79 -7.72 7.71
CA ASP A 99 -0.40 -7.70 8.54
C ASP A 99 -0.51 -6.38 9.30
N ASP A 100 -1.58 -5.62 9.09
CA ASP A 100 -1.78 -4.28 9.68
C ASP A 100 -2.11 -4.30 11.19
N ARG A 101 -2.26 -5.50 11.74
CA ARG A 101 -2.51 -5.73 13.17
C ARG A 101 -1.21 -5.91 13.91
N THR A 102 -0.44 -6.93 13.54
CA THR A 102 0.83 -7.27 14.19
C THR A 102 2.00 -6.43 13.70
N GLY A 103 1.89 -5.80 12.52
CA GLY A 103 3.03 -5.20 11.83
C GLY A 103 4.01 -6.24 11.25
N MET A 104 3.63 -7.52 11.23
CA MET A 104 4.45 -8.59 10.68
C MET A 104 4.51 -8.49 9.16
N VAL A 105 5.73 -8.45 8.62
CA VAL A 105 5.98 -8.54 7.19
C VAL A 105 6.27 -9.99 6.85
N VAL A 106 5.62 -10.49 5.81
CA VAL A 106 5.71 -11.87 5.36
C VAL A 106 6.13 -11.95 3.90
N ILE A 107 6.87 -13.00 3.56
CA ILE A 107 7.01 -13.46 2.19
C ILE A 107 5.97 -14.56 1.97
N ILE A 108 5.22 -14.46 0.89
CA ILE A 108 4.25 -15.46 0.47
C ILE A 108 4.92 -16.34 -0.58
N GLU A 109 5.14 -17.61 -0.23
CA GLU A 109 5.56 -18.63 -1.19
C GLU A 109 4.52 -19.76 -1.18
N GLU A 110 3.93 -20.01 -2.35
CA GLU A 110 2.82 -20.95 -2.53
C GLU A 110 1.61 -20.68 -1.62
N ASP A 111 1.45 -21.44 -0.55
CA ASP A 111 0.39 -21.36 0.46
C ASP A 111 0.92 -21.07 1.87
N ILE A 112 2.17 -20.63 1.99
CA ILE A 112 2.82 -20.33 3.26
C ILE A 112 3.22 -18.86 3.31
N ALA A 113 2.91 -18.23 4.44
CA ALA A 113 3.38 -16.88 4.78
C ALA A 113 4.56 -16.99 5.76
N TYR A 114 5.75 -16.65 5.31
CA TYR A 114 7.00 -16.70 6.08
C TYR A 114 7.30 -15.33 6.70
N PRO A 115 7.25 -15.18 8.03
CA PRO A 115 7.61 -13.92 8.69
C PRO A 115 9.08 -13.58 8.45
N VAL A 116 9.35 -12.33 8.06
CA VAL A 116 10.71 -11.84 7.77
C VAL A 116 11.08 -10.56 8.51
N ALA A 117 10.11 -9.77 8.93
CA ALA A 117 10.33 -8.59 9.77
C ALA A 117 9.10 -8.31 10.65
N LEU A 118 9.31 -7.54 11.72
CA LEU A 118 8.25 -7.00 12.56
C LEU A 118 8.41 -5.48 12.61
N LEU A 119 7.38 -4.76 12.19
CA LEU A 119 7.35 -3.30 12.14
C LEU A 119 6.57 -2.76 13.33
N MET A 120 7.25 -2.10 14.25
CA MET A 120 6.60 -1.44 15.38
C MET A 120 6.06 -0.06 14.98
N ASP A 121 4.96 0.36 15.60
CA ASP A 121 4.23 1.57 15.22
C ASP A 121 5.06 2.86 15.33
N GLY A 122 4.67 3.90 14.58
CA GLY A 122 5.30 5.23 14.62
C GLY A 122 6.81 5.21 14.36
N ASP A 123 7.57 5.74 15.31
CA ASP A 123 9.03 5.84 15.29
C ASP A 123 9.76 4.51 15.54
N GLY A 124 9.02 3.39 15.62
CA GLY A 124 9.56 2.07 15.91
C GLY A 124 9.73 1.76 17.39
N LYS A 125 9.33 2.66 18.29
CA LYS A 125 9.46 2.52 19.75
C LYS A 125 8.12 2.42 20.45
N LYS A 126 7.14 1.79 19.80
CA LYS A 126 5.82 1.49 20.36
C LYS A 126 5.72 0.00 20.67
N ASP A 127 4.83 -0.34 21.59
CA ASP A 127 4.55 -1.71 22.04
C ASP A 127 3.48 -2.42 21.18
N LYS A 128 3.01 -1.78 20.12
CA LYS A 128 2.03 -2.30 19.16
C LYS A 128 2.56 -2.33 17.74
N GLY A 129 2.03 -3.25 16.94
CA GLY A 129 2.31 -3.38 15.51
C GLY A 129 1.98 -2.12 14.72
N PHE A 130 2.78 -1.87 13.68
CA PHE A 130 2.55 -0.80 12.73
C PHE A 130 1.37 -1.16 11.82
N LYS A 131 0.35 -0.30 11.80
CA LYS A 131 -0.78 -0.39 10.86
C LYS A 131 -0.35 0.14 9.49
N GLY A 132 0.35 -0.71 8.76
CA GLY A 132 0.69 -0.49 7.35
C GLY A 132 -0.56 -0.63 6.47
N GLU A 133 -0.62 0.13 5.39
CA GLU A 133 -1.80 0.21 4.51
C GLU A 133 -1.42 0.19 3.03
N TRP A 134 -0.15 0.44 2.71
CA TRP A 134 0.35 0.41 1.34
C TRP A 134 1.82 0.03 1.33
N CYS A 135 2.27 -0.53 0.21
CA CYS A 135 3.68 -0.77 -0.04
C CYS A 135 4.12 -0.35 -1.43
N SER A 136 5.41 -0.03 -1.54
CA SER A 136 6.05 0.21 -2.81
C SER A 136 7.53 -0.12 -2.73
N VAL A 137 8.21 -0.11 -3.87
CA VAL A 137 9.65 -0.32 -3.91
C VAL A 137 10.31 0.93 -4.46
N LYS A 138 11.38 1.40 -3.82
CA LYS A 138 12.17 2.54 -4.29
C LYS A 138 13.61 2.34 -3.88
N ASP A 139 14.54 2.60 -4.81
CA ASP A 139 15.99 2.58 -4.56
C ASP A 139 16.49 1.34 -3.81
N GLY A 140 15.96 0.16 -4.18
CA GLY A 140 16.34 -1.12 -3.57
C GLY A 140 15.77 -1.37 -2.16
N LYS A 141 14.75 -0.62 -1.75
CA LYS A 141 14.06 -0.79 -0.46
C LYS A 141 12.56 -1.01 -0.66
N LEU A 142 11.99 -1.89 0.16
CA LEU A 142 10.54 -2.01 0.32
C LEU A 142 10.08 -0.92 1.29
N TYR A 143 9.21 -0.02 0.81
CA TYR A 143 8.53 0.99 1.60
C TYR A 143 7.17 0.45 2.04
N ILE A 144 6.83 0.63 3.31
CA ILE A 144 5.52 0.30 3.87
C ILE A 144 5.04 1.51 4.66
N GLY A 145 3.95 2.14 4.23
CA GLY A 145 3.39 3.31 4.91
C GLY A 145 2.04 3.03 5.53
N GLY A 146 1.67 3.87 6.49
CA GLY A 146 0.35 3.83 7.12
C GLY A 146 -0.66 4.69 6.37
N MET A 147 -1.81 4.91 7.00
CA MET A 147 -2.93 5.68 6.45
C MET A 147 -2.57 7.09 5.97
N GLY A 148 -1.51 7.71 6.49
CA GLY A 148 -1.09 9.04 6.05
C GLY A 148 -1.96 10.20 6.56
N LYS A 149 -2.64 9.98 7.68
CA LYS A 149 -3.30 11.01 8.49
C LYS A 149 -3.04 10.76 9.98
N GLU A 150 -3.33 11.74 10.81
CA GLU A 150 -3.31 11.57 12.26
C GLU A 150 -4.24 10.41 12.71
N TRP A 151 -3.80 9.67 13.73
CA TRP A 151 -4.66 8.73 14.41
C TRP A 151 -5.65 9.52 15.28
N THR A 152 -6.92 9.18 15.15
CA THR A 152 -8.02 9.81 15.87
C THR A 152 -8.89 8.76 16.54
N ASP A 153 -9.68 9.15 17.54
CA ASP A 153 -10.81 8.34 17.98
C ASP A 153 -11.91 8.29 16.90
N GLN A 154 -13.00 7.58 17.20
CA GLN A 154 -14.13 7.40 16.28
C GLN A 154 -14.88 8.71 15.95
N GLN A 155 -14.67 9.78 16.73
CA GLN A 155 -15.27 11.11 16.55
C GLN A 155 -14.26 12.12 15.98
N GLY A 156 -13.09 11.65 15.55
CA GLY A 156 -12.05 12.46 14.92
C GLY A 156 -11.22 13.29 15.89
N ASN A 157 -11.25 13.00 17.20
CA ASN A 157 -10.38 13.69 18.15
C ASN A 157 -8.97 13.11 18.04
N PHE A 158 -7.97 14.00 17.97
CA PHE A 158 -6.58 13.64 17.82
C PHE A 158 -6.09 12.74 18.96
N VAL A 159 -5.24 11.76 18.61
CA VAL A 159 -4.58 10.87 19.57
C VAL A 159 -3.07 10.85 19.36
N ASN A 160 -2.59 10.59 18.14
CA ASN A 160 -1.15 10.57 17.82
C ASN A 160 -0.88 10.70 16.30
N ASN A 161 0.40 10.83 15.94
CA ASN A 161 0.88 10.95 14.55
C ASN A 161 1.44 9.64 13.98
N ASN A 162 1.26 8.50 14.65
CA ASN A 162 1.96 7.27 14.26
C ASN A 162 1.65 6.79 12.82
N PRO A 163 0.42 6.91 12.28
CA PRO A 163 0.12 6.52 10.89
C PRO A 163 0.75 7.44 9.83
N LEU A 164 1.40 8.54 10.23
CA LEU A 164 2.19 9.42 9.35
C LEU A 164 3.62 8.92 9.15
N TRP A 165 4.03 7.83 9.81
CA TRP A 165 5.34 7.25 9.62
C TRP A 165 5.35 6.27 8.45
N VAL A 166 6.50 6.14 7.81
CA VAL A 166 6.78 5.14 6.77
C VAL A 166 7.98 4.31 7.20
N LYS A 167 7.91 3.01 6.94
CA LYS A 167 8.94 2.04 7.23
C LYS A 167 9.65 1.67 5.93
N THR A 168 10.95 1.40 5.99
CA THR A 168 11.64 0.77 4.87
C THR A 168 12.36 -0.49 5.30
N ILE A 169 12.41 -1.48 4.43
CA ILE A 169 13.20 -2.70 4.59
C ILE A 169 14.21 -2.78 3.43
N GLU A 170 15.50 -2.85 3.78
CA GLU A 170 16.58 -3.07 2.81
C GLU A 170 16.75 -4.56 2.50
N SER A 171 17.56 -4.90 1.49
CA SER A 171 17.84 -6.30 1.15
C SER A 171 18.58 -7.08 2.24
N SER A 172 19.25 -6.38 3.15
CA SER A 172 19.83 -6.96 4.36
C SER A 172 18.80 -7.31 5.45
N GLY A 173 17.53 -6.93 5.26
CA GLY A 173 16.49 -6.98 6.30
C GLY A 173 16.51 -5.79 7.27
N ALA A 174 17.43 -4.84 7.09
CA ALA A 174 17.50 -3.66 7.95
C ALA A 174 16.23 -2.80 7.83
N VAL A 175 15.64 -2.47 8.98
CA VAL A 175 14.44 -1.63 9.08
C VAL A 175 14.83 -0.19 9.41
N SER A 176 14.21 0.77 8.73
CA SER A 176 14.30 2.21 9.06
C SER A 176 12.91 2.83 9.17
N HIS A 177 12.82 3.95 9.90
CA HIS A 177 11.57 4.64 10.22
C HIS A 177 11.70 6.10 9.80
N TYR A 178 10.77 6.57 8.97
CA TYR A 178 10.77 7.92 8.43
C TYR A 178 9.48 8.64 8.80
N ASP A 179 9.60 9.83 9.39
CA ASP A 179 8.48 10.72 9.62
C ASP A 179 8.09 11.38 8.29
N TRP A 180 6.89 11.08 7.79
CA TRP A 180 6.35 11.63 6.55
C TRP A 180 5.29 12.72 6.81
N TYR A 181 5.25 13.29 8.02
CA TYR A 181 4.31 14.35 8.40
C TYR A 181 4.19 15.45 7.33
N TYR A 182 5.31 16.00 6.87
CA TYR A 182 5.30 17.08 5.87
C TYR A 182 4.87 16.60 4.48
N ASN A 183 5.21 15.37 4.10
CA ASN A 183 4.84 14.79 2.81
C ASN A 183 3.32 14.59 2.72
N TYR A 184 2.72 14.01 3.75
CA TYR A 184 1.26 13.82 3.82
C TYR A 184 0.51 15.16 3.88
N ASN A 185 1.04 16.15 4.59
CA ASN A 185 0.42 17.48 4.62
C ASN A 185 0.53 18.20 3.27
N ALA A 186 1.64 18.09 2.55
CA ALA A 186 1.76 18.64 1.20
C ALA A 186 0.73 18.04 0.23
N MET A 187 0.45 16.73 0.34
CA MET A 187 -0.62 16.09 -0.42
C MET A 187 -2.00 16.64 -0.04
N LYS A 188 -2.27 16.83 1.26
CA LYS A 188 -3.52 17.40 1.78
C LYS A 188 -3.76 18.82 1.23
N GLU A 189 -2.72 19.65 1.26
CA GLU A 189 -2.75 21.02 0.73
C GLU A 189 -2.98 21.03 -0.79
N THR A 190 -2.28 20.16 -1.53
CA THR A 190 -2.41 20.03 -2.99
C THR A 190 -3.84 19.65 -3.39
N ALA A 191 -4.50 18.78 -2.62
CA ALA A 191 -5.90 18.41 -2.84
C ALA A 191 -6.90 19.47 -2.36
N GLY A 192 -6.46 20.62 -1.84
CA GLY A 192 -7.32 21.66 -1.30
C GLY A 192 -8.09 21.24 -0.05
N VAL A 193 -7.58 20.27 0.70
CA VAL A 193 -8.15 19.80 1.97
C VAL A 193 -7.51 20.58 3.11
N LYS A 194 -8.33 21.15 3.98
CA LYS A 194 -7.87 21.87 5.18
C LYS A 194 -8.32 21.12 6.42
N SER A 195 -7.56 21.23 7.50
CA SER A 195 -7.97 20.73 8.81
C SER A 195 -9.34 21.32 9.19
N PRO A 196 -10.31 20.52 9.70
CA PRO A 196 -10.17 19.14 10.18
C PRO A 196 -10.34 18.03 9.12
N GLY A 197 -10.43 18.38 7.83
CA GLY A 197 -10.44 17.42 6.73
C GLY A 197 -9.16 16.59 6.63
N TYR A 198 -9.25 15.46 5.92
CA TYR A 198 -8.20 14.44 5.87
C TYR A 198 -8.15 13.71 4.52
N ILE A 199 -7.02 13.06 4.28
CA ILE A 199 -6.78 12.10 3.20
C ILE A 199 -6.33 10.79 3.85
N LEU A 200 -6.88 9.67 3.42
CA LEU A 200 -6.49 8.32 3.86
C LEU A 200 -5.94 7.56 2.64
N ASN A 201 -4.72 7.05 2.76
CA ASN A 201 -3.99 6.37 1.70
C ASN A 201 -3.87 4.87 1.99
N GLU A 202 -4.24 4.05 1.00
CA GLU A 202 -4.02 2.58 0.99
C GLU A 202 -3.46 2.11 -0.37
N ALA A 203 -2.97 3.05 -1.18
CA ALA A 203 -2.35 2.73 -2.46
C ALA A 203 -1.32 3.82 -2.80
N ALA A 204 -0.07 3.39 -2.94
CA ALA A 204 1.03 4.25 -3.34
C ALA A 204 2.04 3.47 -4.18
N VAL A 205 2.56 4.08 -5.24
CA VAL A 205 3.61 3.48 -6.06
C VAL A 205 4.70 4.49 -6.41
N TRP A 206 5.96 4.09 -6.33
CA TRP A 206 7.07 4.81 -6.93
C TRP A 206 7.25 4.38 -8.39
N ILE A 207 7.32 5.36 -9.30
CA ILE A 207 7.52 5.16 -10.73
C ILE A 207 8.96 5.58 -11.07
N PRO A 208 9.91 4.62 -11.25
CA PRO A 208 11.33 4.94 -11.46
C PRO A 208 11.59 5.85 -12.65
N SER A 209 10.94 5.57 -13.78
CA SER A 209 11.13 6.31 -15.04
C SER A 209 10.67 7.77 -14.98
N GLU A 210 9.81 8.09 -14.00
CA GLU A 210 9.31 9.44 -13.80
C GLU A 210 9.89 10.10 -12.54
N LYS A 211 10.59 9.33 -11.71
CA LYS A 211 11.08 9.72 -10.39
C LYS A 211 9.99 10.38 -9.55
N ARG A 212 8.81 9.74 -9.55
CA ARG A 212 7.60 10.24 -8.91
C ARG A 212 6.91 9.17 -8.09
N TRP A 213 6.39 9.60 -6.95
CA TRP A 213 5.37 8.87 -6.21
C TRP A 213 4.01 9.13 -6.84
N VAL A 214 3.14 8.12 -6.83
CA VAL A 214 1.74 8.23 -7.23
C VAL A 214 0.88 7.61 -6.15
N PHE A 215 -0.08 8.37 -5.63
CA PHE A 215 -1.06 7.94 -4.64
C PHE A 215 -2.45 7.91 -5.25
N LEU A 216 -3.23 6.90 -4.87
CA LEU A 216 -4.68 6.83 -5.11
C LEU A 216 -5.35 6.75 -3.73
N PRO A 217 -5.64 7.90 -3.09
CA PRO A 217 -6.18 7.89 -1.74
C PRO A 217 -7.51 7.14 -1.68
N ARG A 218 -7.67 6.25 -0.71
CA ARG A 218 -8.93 5.54 -0.49
C ARG A 218 -10.02 6.51 -0.07
N ARG A 219 -9.70 7.48 0.80
CA ARG A 219 -10.65 8.48 1.31
C ARG A 219 -10.12 9.90 1.20
N VAL A 220 -11.01 10.83 0.85
CA VAL A 220 -10.73 12.28 0.86
C VAL A 220 -11.96 13.00 1.41
N SER A 221 -11.78 13.75 2.50
CA SER A 221 -12.87 14.49 3.14
C SER A 221 -12.43 15.90 3.52
N LYS A 222 -13.32 16.87 3.28
CA LYS A 222 -13.17 18.25 3.79
C LYS A 222 -13.74 18.42 5.20
N GLU A 223 -14.40 17.39 5.71
CA GLU A 223 -15.02 17.36 7.04
C GLU A 223 -14.13 16.57 8.02
N LYS A 224 -14.35 16.81 9.32
CA LYS A 224 -13.69 16.06 10.40
C LYS A 224 -13.98 14.56 10.25
N TYR A 225 -12.98 13.74 10.57
CA TYR A 225 -13.15 12.28 10.63
C TYR A 225 -14.29 11.88 11.57
N ASP A 226 -15.14 10.99 11.08
CA ASP A 226 -16.13 10.23 11.84
C ASP A 226 -16.16 8.83 11.24
N ALA A 227 -16.05 7.80 12.09
CA ALA A 227 -15.88 6.43 11.63
C ALA A 227 -17.04 5.92 10.76
N LYS A 228 -18.27 6.41 10.98
CA LYS A 228 -19.43 6.02 10.17
C LYS A 228 -19.49 6.82 8.88
N GLN A 229 -19.19 8.11 8.95
CA GLN A 229 -19.22 8.97 7.76
C GLN A 229 -18.08 8.64 6.79
N ASP A 230 -16.94 8.14 7.27
CA ASP A 230 -15.78 7.79 6.45
C ASP A 230 -16.08 6.73 5.38
N GLU A 231 -17.03 5.83 5.65
CA GLU A 231 -17.50 4.83 4.68
C GLU A 231 -18.00 5.48 3.38
N TYR A 232 -18.49 6.73 3.48
CA TYR A 232 -19.01 7.56 2.40
C TYR A 232 -18.02 8.62 1.88
N ARG A 233 -16.70 8.47 2.12
CA ARG A 233 -15.66 9.44 1.70
C ARG A 233 -14.63 8.90 0.70
N CYS A 234 -14.95 7.83 -0.02
CA CYS A 234 -14.25 7.45 -1.25
C CYS A 234 -13.92 8.62 -2.19
N SER A 235 -12.82 8.42 -2.90
CA SER A 235 -12.12 9.41 -3.71
C SER A 235 -11.99 8.94 -5.15
N ASN A 236 -11.94 9.89 -6.09
CA ASN A 236 -11.58 9.68 -7.48
C ASN A 236 -10.40 10.56 -7.92
N ILE A 237 -9.57 10.99 -6.97
CA ILE A 237 -8.35 11.75 -7.25
C ILE A 237 -7.12 10.84 -7.24
N GLY A 238 -6.09 11.23 -7.99
CA GLY A 238 -4.73 10.75 -7.85
C GLY A 238 -3.79 11.90 -7.53
N ILE A 239 -2.69 11.62 -6.82
CA ILE A 239 -1.69 12.62 -6.48
C ILE A 239 -0.33 12.09 -6.93
N ALA A 240 0.31 12.77 -7.88
CA ALA A 240 1.68 12.49 -8.27
C ALA A 240 2.63 13.47 -7.57
N ALA A 241 3.71 13.01 -6.97
CA ALA A 241 4.66 13.85 -6.23
C ALA A 241 6.10 13.57 -6.65
N SER A 242 6.95 14.60 -6.69
CA SER A 242 8.40 14.43 -6.74
C SER A 242 8.90 13.65 -5.53
N ASP A 243 10.10 13.07 -5.61
CA ASP A 243 10.73 12.32 -4.51
C ASP A 243 10.71 13.07 -3.16
N ASP A 244 10.93 14.39 -3.22
CA ASP A 244 10.98 15.29 -2.05
C ASP A 244 9.63 15.94 -1.71
N PHE A 245 8.55 15.56 -2.39
CA PHE A 245 7.19 16.12 -2.20
C PHE A 245 7.13 17.65 -2.31
N ARG A 246 8.04 18.28 -3.06
CA ARG A 246 8.00 19.74 -3.33
C ARG A 246 7.20 20.11 -4.56
N VAL A 247 7.06 19.18 -5.50
CA VAL A 247 6.24 19.34 -6.70
C VAL A 247 5.19 18.25 -6.69
N LEU A 248 3.92 18.64 -6.61
CA LEU A 248 2.80 17.72 -6.65
C LEU A 248 1.82 18.12 -7.74
N ASP A 249 1.31 17.12 -8.46
CA ASP A 249 0.28 17.26 -9.46
C ASP A 249 -0.97 16.51 -8.98
N LEU A 250 -2.10 17.22 -8.95
CA LEU A 250 -3.40 16.64 -8.67
C LEU A 250 -4.04 16.15 -9.98
N VAL A 251 -4.41 14.89 -10.02
CA VAL A 251 -5.22 14.31 -11.09
C VAL A 251 -6.64 14.12 -10.55
N THR A 252 -7.62 14.74 -11.19
CA THR A 252 -9.04 14.56 -10.85
C THR A 252 -9.72 13.63 -11.84
N ASP A 253 -10.91 13.14 -11.48
CA ASP A 253 -11.80 12.42 -12.40
C ASP A 253 -11.23 11.07 -12.88
N VAL A 254 -10.50 10.38 -12.01
CA VAL A 254 -10.10 8.97 -12.20
C VAL A 254 -11.34 8.09 -11.97
N GLY A 255 -12.24 8.10 -12.94
CA GLY A 255 -13.53 7.43 -12.85
C GLY A 255 -14.52 8.13 -11.91
N VAL A 256 -15.56 7.38 -11.53
CA VAL A 256 -16.65 7.85 -10.66
C VAL A 256 -16.61 7.06 -9.36
N CYS A 257 -16.65 7.77 -8.24
CA CYS A 257 -16.87 7.16 -6.94
C CYS A 257 -18.38 7.05 -6.70
N THR A 258 -18.89 5.83 -6.56
CA THR A 258 -20.30 5.54 -6.27
C THR A 258 -20.42 4.90 -4.89
N TYR A 259 -21.37 5.36 -4.08
CA TYR A 259 -21.81 4.72 -2.85
C TYR A 259 -23.19 4.10 -3.03
#